data_AF-A0A836BK57-F1
#
_entry.id   AF-A0A836BK57-F1
#
_cell.length_a   1.000
_cell.length_b   1.000
_cell.length_c   1.000
_cell.angle_alpha   90.00
_cell.angle_beta   90.00
_cell.angle_gamma   90.00
#
_symmetry.space_group_name_H-M   'P 1'
#
loop_
_entity.id
_entity.type
_entity.pdbx_description
1 polymer ?
#
loop_
_entity_poly.entity_id
_entity_poly.type
_entity_poly.pdbx_seq_one_letter_code
_entity_poly.pdbx_strand_id
1 'polypeptide(L)' 'MNFKDVLKIDIDISFEKNLSIEEVHDLTSQIERKIRNKFKNTIITIHPEPV' A
#
# COMPACT_ATOMS: atom_id res chain seq x y z
N MET A 1 -9.29 -14.42 -25.23
CA MET A 1 -8.83 -13.20 -24.54
C MET A 1 -8.49 -13.59 -23.10
N ASN A 2 -7.22 -13.51 -22.70
CA ASN A 2 -6.83 -13.75 -21.31
C ASN A 2 -7.30 -12.53 -20.50
N PHE A 3 -8.36 -12.70 -19.71
CA PHE A 3 -8.63 -11.77 -18.63
C PHE A 3 -7.45 -11.91 -17.67
N LYS A 4 -6.53 -10.94 -17.70
CA LYS A 4 -5.47 -10.88 -16.68
C LYS A 4 -6.20 -10.73 -15.35
N ASP A 5 -6.13 -11.75 -14.50
CA ASP A 5 -6.57 -11.66 -13.12
C ASP A 5 -5.69 -10.62 -12.41
N VAL A 6 -6.16 -9.37 -12.38
CA VAL A 6 -5.49 -8.28 -11.66
C VAL A 6 -5.98 -8.33 -10.23
N LEU A 7 -5.07 -8.66 -9.31
CA LEU A 7 -5.39 -8.61 -7.88
C LEU A 7 -5.38 -7.15 -7.42
N LYS A 8 -6.52 -6.64 -7.00
CA LYS A 8 -6.64 -5.33 -6.33
C LYS A 8 -6.52 -5.53 -4.82
N ILE A 9 -5.67 -4.72 -4.19
CA ILE A 9 -5.41 -4.74 -2.76
C ILE A 9 -5.59 -3.31 -2.26
N ASP A 10 -6.56 -3.12 -1.38
CA ASP A 10 -6.85 -1.84 -0.72
C ASP A 10 -6.47 -1.96 0.76
N ILE A 11 -5.75 -0.96 1.27
CA ILE A 11 -5.17 -0.99 2.60
C ILE A 11 -5.40 0.36 3.27
N ASP A 12 -6.20 0.36 4.32
CA ASP A 12 -6.35 1.51 5.21
C ASP A 12 -5.39 1.38 6.39
N ILE A 13 -4.58 2.42 6.61
CA ILE A 13 -3.59 2.44 7.68
C ILE A 13 -3.79 3.71 8.48
N SER A 14 -4.07 3.52 9.76
CA SER A 14 -4.12 4.58 10.76
C SER A 14 -2.71 4.91 11.25
N PHE A 15 -2.26 6.13 11.03
CA PHE A 15 -0.98 6.63 11.53
C PHE A 15 -1.18 7.52 12.74
N GLU A 16 -0.34 7.35 13.77
CA GLU A 16 -0.32 8.28 14.89
C GLU A 16 0.09 9.66 14.39
N LYS A 17 -0.60 10.72 14.86
CA LYS A 17 -0.32 12.13 14.50
C LYS A 17 1.11 12.59 14.79
N ASN A 18 1.86 11.81 15.56
CA ASN A 18 3.23 12.08 15.95
C ASN A 18 4.23 11.69 14.84
N LEU A 19 3.77 10.93 13.83
CA LEU A 19 4.60 10.51 12.71
C LEU A 19 4.71 11.65 11.68
N SER A 20 5.94 11.91 11.25
CA SER A 20 6.22 12.83 10.16
C SER A 20 5.64 12.29 8.86
N ILE A 21 5.28 13.20 7.95
CA ILE A 21 4.81 12.86 6.60
C ILE A 21 5.83 11.95 5.87
N GLU A 22 7.13 12.19 6.06
CA GLU A 22 8.20 11.35 5.51
C GLU A 22 8.16 9.91 6.06
N GLU A 23 7.95 9.73 7.36
CA GLU A 23 7.85 8.39 7.98
C GLU A 23 6.62 7.63 7.46
N VAL A 24 5.49 8.33 7.32
CA VAL A 24 4.27 7.76 6.72
C VAL A 24 4.52 7.34 5.26
N HIS A 25 5.19 8.18 4.47
CA HIS A 25 5.54 7.84 3.09
C HIS A 25 6.52 6.68 2.99
N ASP A 26 7.52 6.60 3.87
CA ASP A 26 8.48 5.50 3.87
C ASP A 26 7.79 4.18 4.23
N LEU A 27 6.97 4.18 5.28
CA LEU A 27 6.19 3.01 5.71
C LEU A 27 5.23 2.52 4.62
N THR A 28 4.45 3.42 4.01
CA THR A 28 3.53 3.07 2.92
C THR A 28 4.29 2.50 1.70
N SER A 29 5.42 3.11 1.33
CA SER A 29 6.27 2.63 0.23
C SER A 29 6.86 1.24 0.51
N GLN A 30 7.28 0.99 1.75
CA GLN A 30 7.80 -0.31 2.16
C GLN A 30 6.72 -1.40 2.07
N ILE A 31 5.48 -1.10 2.46
CA ILE A 31 4.34 -2.01 2.40
C ILE A 31 4.01 -2.33 0.94
N GLU A 32 3.86 -1.31 0.09
CA GLU A 32 3.60 -1.49 -1.35
C GLU A 32 4.67 -2.39 -1.97
N ARG A 33 5.95 -2.12 -1.71
CA ARG A 33 7.07 -2.89 -2.27
C ARG A 33 7.03 -4.35 -1.82
N LYS A 34 6.72 -4.64 -0.55
CA LYS A 34 6.60 -6.01 -0.03
C LYS A 34 5.47 -6.78 -0.73
N ILE A 35 4.33 -6.13 -0.93
CA ILE A 35 3.15 -6.74 -1.56
C ILE A 35 3.40 -6.98 -3.04
N ARG A 36 3.97 -5.99 -3.74
CA ARG A 36 4.33 -6.08 -5.16
C ARG A 36 5.39 -7.14 -5.44
N ASN A 37 6.31 -7.38 -4.50
CA ASN A 37 7.27 -8.48 -4.60
C ASN A 37 6.62 -9.85 -4.43
N LYS A 38 5.55 -9.95 -3.64
CA LYS A 38 4.87 -11.22 -3.34
C LYS A 38 3.81 -11.59 -4.38
N PHE A 39 3.12 -10.60 -4.94
CA PHE A 39 2.06 -10.80 -5.92
C PHE A 39 2.42 -10.09 -7.23
N LYS A 40 2.48 -10.86 -8.33
CA LYS A 40 2.65 -10.27 -9.67
C LYS A 40 1.31 -9.77 -10.19
N ASN A 41 1.36 -8.70 -10.99
CA ASN A 41 0.19 -8.17 -11.72
C ASN A 41 -0.93 -7.65 -10.78
N THR A 42 -0.55 -6.88 -9.77
CA THR A 42 -1.46 -6.33 -8.75
C THR A 42 -1.54 -4.82 -8.80
N ILE A 43 -2.67 -4.29 -8.35
CA ILE A 43 -2.90 -2.86 -8.12
C ILE A 43 -3.05 -2.70 -6.61
N ILE A 44 -2.20 -1.87 -6.01
CA ILE A 44 -2.16 -1.65 -4.57
C ILE A 44 -2.56 -0.20 -4.33
N THR A 45 -3.56 0.01 -3.49
CA THR A 45 -3.98 1.33 -3.00
C THR A 45 -3.74 1.36 -1.49
N ILE A 46 -3.03 2.37 -1.00
CA ILE A 46 -2.79 2.54 0.43
C ILE A 46 -3.34 3.90 0.84
N HIS A 47 -4.24 3.90 1.81
CA HIS A 47 -4.89 5.06 2.39
C HIS A 47 -4.31 5.33 3.79
N PRO A 48 -3.28 6.20 3.90
CA PRO A 48 -2.78 6.65 5.19
C PRO A 48 -3.74 7.69 5.79
N GLU A 49 -4.42 7.33 6.89
CA GLU A 49 -5.28 8.25 7.65
C GLU A 49 -4.64 8.58 9.01
N PRO A 50 -4.61 9.86 9.44
CA PRO A 50 -4.16 10.20 10.78
C PRO A 50 -5.24 9.88 11.82
N VAL A 51 -4.88 9.18 12.90
CA VAL A 51 -5.77 8.91 14.07
C VAL A 51 -5.56 9.87 15.23
#